data_AF-A0A497IHR1-F1
#
_entry.id   AF-A0A497IHR1-F1
#
_cell.length_a   1.000
_cell.length_b   1.000
_cell.length_c   1.000
_cell.angle_alpha   90.00
_cell.angle_beta   90.00
_cell.angle_gamma   90.00
#
_symmetry.space_group_name_H-M   'P 1'
#
loop_
_entity.id
_entity.type
_entity.pdbx_description
1 polymer ?
#
loop_
_entity_poly.entity_id
_entity_poly.type
_entity_poly.pdbx_seq_one_letter_code
_entity_poly.pdbx_strand_id
1 'polypeptide(L)'
;MQLSRFRVLCTLPEGLIPQRVQDEIRTTPGVRGVTGCILWTDTLDSAFRVREVAKSAGGKVKIYEAVVDGGEYRFECQGKGTCCSEAYILVLPDEANMISEYLGVSIDDFLDEFCEIATPHDSLSTIKLKTRPNGKCIFFEDDKCRIQPVKPGECSIYPIIPHEGAIWWVHGPGSGKGRQYTFYEIKKLAGERYRKVKDYCDAYAKLLSEGRDQDSILDILFKKIEKN
;
A
#
# COMPACT_ATOMS: atom_id res chain seq x y z
N MET A 1 -25.65 -0.41 -17.31
CA MET A 1 -25.14 -1.56 -16.53
C MET A 1 -24.58 -1.00 -15.23
N GLN A 2 -25.38 -0.99 -14.16
CA GLN A 2 -24.93 -0.52 -12.84
C GLN A 2 -23.76 -1.42 -12.42
N LEU A 3 -22.53 -0.91 -12.55
CA LEU A 3 -21.40 -1.48 -11.83
C LEU A 3 -21.83 -1.46 -10.37
N SER A 4 -21.94 -2.64 -9.76
CA SER A 4 -22.26 -2.80 -8.34
C SER A 4 -21.42 -1.78 -7.57
N ARG A 5 -22.10 -0.87 -6.86
CA ARG A 5 -21.52 0.27 -6.14
C ARG A 5 -20.35 -0.14 -5.24
N PHE A 6 -20.31 -1.42 -4.86
CA PHE A 6 -19.20 -2.02 -4.15
C PHE A 6 -18.67 -3.18 -4.98
N ARG A 7 -17.40 -3.05 -5.36
CA ARG A 7 -16.54 -4.20 -5.60
C ARG A 7 -15.55 -4.15 -4.46
N VAL A 8 -15.77 -5.01 -3.47
CA VAL A 8 -14.84 -5.11 -2.36
C VAL A 8 -13.89 -6.23 -2.65
N LEU A 9 -12.64 -5.89 -2.92
CA LEU A 9 -11.56 -6.87 -3.02
C LEU A 9 -11.14 -7.23 -1.60
N CYS A 10 -11.11 -8.51 -1.27
CA CYS A 10 -10.37 -8.97 -0.11
C CYS A 10 -9.19 -9.85 -0.48
N THR A 11 -8.05 -9.61 0.17
CA THR A 11 -6.81 -10.36 -0.02
C THR A 11 -6.43 -11.13 1.24
N LEU A 12 -5.93 -12.35 1.05
CA LEU A 12 -5.58 -13.31 2.08
C LEU A 12 -4.07 -13.63 1.97
N PRO A 13 -3.31 -13.74 3.09
CA PRO A 13 -1.90 -14.14 3.04
C PRO A 13 -1.69 -15.49 2.36
N GLU A 14 -0.52 -15.66 1.75
CA GLU A 14 -0.05 -16.94 1.26
C GLU A 14 0.17 -17.90 2.44
N GLY A 15 -0.46 -19.08 2.37
CA GLY A 15 -0.59 -20.00 3.50
C GLY A 15 -2.03 -20.48 3.64
N LEU A 16 -2.46 -21.28 2.66
CA LEU A 16 -3.76 -21.93 2.48
C LEU A 16 -4.72 -21.78 3.67
N ILE A 17 -5.67 -20.84 3.53
CA ILE A 17 -6.90 -20.86 4.31
C ILE A 17 -7.47 -22.28 4.21
N PRO A 18 -7.78 -22.94 5.34
CA PRO A 18 -8.31 -24.30 5.31
C PRO A 18 -9.50 -24.41 4.37
N GLN A 19 -9.61 -25.52 3.62
CA GLN A 19 -10.69 -25.70 2.63
C GLN A 19 -12.08 -25.43 3.22
N ARG A 20 -12.31 -25.88 4.47
CA ARG A 20 -13.54 -25.59 5.23
C ARG A 20 -13.87 -24.08 5.28
N VAL A 21 -12.87 -23.25 5.51
CA VAL A 21 -13.02 -21.80 5.64
C VAL A 21 -13.21 -21.17 4.26
N GLN A 22 -12.57 -21.71 3.21
CA GLN A 22 -12.85 -21.28 1.84
C GLN A 22 -14.29 -21.59 1.43
N ASP A 23 -14.83 -22.75 1.81
CA ASP A 23 -16.21 -23.15 1.53
C ASP A 23 -17.21 -22.28 2.31
N GLU A 24 -16.89 -21.95 3.57
CA GLU A 24 -17.66 -21.02 4.41
C GLU A 24 -17.67 -19.60 3.82
N ILE A 25 -16.52 -19.11 3.33
CA ILE A 25 -16.43 -17.84 2.61
C ILE A 25 -17.30 -17.88 1.35
N ARG A 26 -17.22 -18.94 0.54
CA ARG A 26 -18.02 -19.06 -0.71
C ARG A 26 -19.52 -19.08 -0.46
N THR A 27 -19.95 -19.56 0.69
CA THR A 27 -21.37 -19.62 1.08
C THR A 27 -21.84 -18.38 1.84
N THR A 28 -20.93 -17.46 2.19
CA THR A 28 -21.27 -16.21 2.87
C THR A 28 -22.15 -15.31 1.97
N PRO A 29 -23.31 -14.81 2.45
CA PRO A 29 -24.19 -13.97 1.65
C PRO A 29 -23.49 -12.72 1.10
N GLY A 30 -23.68 -12.47 -0.19
CA GLY A 30 -23.12 -11.32 -0.91
C GLY A 30 -21.74 -11.55 -1.53
N VAL A 31 -21.13 -12.73 -1.35
CA VAL A 31 -19.95 -13.15 -2.11
C VAL A 31 -20.32 -13.41 -3.57
N ARG A 32 -19.59 -12.78 -4.49
CA ARG A 32 -19.83 -12.81 -5.94
C ARG A 32 -18.79 -13.62 -6.72
N GLY A 33 -17.61 -13.84 -6.14
CA GLY A 33 -16.55 -14.63 -6.76
C GLY A 33 -15.33 -14.77 -5.86
N VAL A 34 -14.58 -15.86 -6.06
CA VAL A 34 -13.32 -16.16 -5.36
C VAL A 34 -12.33 -16.74 -6.38
N THR A 35 -11.17 -16.11 -6.52
CA THR A 35 -10.08 -16.50 -7.43
C THR A 35 -8.75 -16.45 -6.66
N GLY A 36 -8.16 -17.60 -6.35
CA GLY A 36 -6.95 -17.67 -5.51
C GLY A 36 -7.20 -17.04 -4.13
N CYS A 37 -6.39 -16.05 -3.75
CA CYS A 37 -6.54 -15.29 -2.50
C CYS A 37 -7.43 -14.04 -2.62
N ILE A 38 -8.03 -13.83 -3.79
CA ILE A 38 -8.88 -12.67 -4.12
C ILE A 38 -10.35 -13.06 -4.08
N LEU A 39 -11.17 -12.26 -3.41
CA LEU A 39 -12.62 -12.44 -3.36
C LEU A 39 -13.36 -11.12 -3.55
N TRP A 40 -14.58 -11.22 -4.10
CA TRP A 40 -15.44 -10.09 -4.43
C TRP A 40 -16.76 -10.16 -3.69
N THR A 41 -17.18 -9.07 -3.04
CA THR A 41 -18.51 -8.94 -2.43
C THR A 41 -19.31 -7.80 -3.05
N ASP A 42 -20.64 -7.85 -2.91
CA ASP A 42 -21.56 -6.81 -3.41
C ASP A 42 -21.80 -5.64 -2.45
N THR A 43 -21.41 -5.80 -1.18
CA THR A 43 -21.54 -4.78 -0.13
C THR A 43 -20.34 -4.82 0.81
N LEU A 44 -20.12 -3.70 1.52
CA LEU A 44 -19.11 -3.60 2.56
C LEU A 44 -19.43 -4.50 3.77
N ASP A 45 -20.71 -4.66 4.12
CA ASP A 45 -21.15 -5.56 5.20
C ASP A 45 -20.80 -7.02 4.90
N SER A 46 -21.02 -7.48 3.66
CA SER A 46 -20.61 -8.81 3.23
C SER A 46 -19.09 -8.98 3.31
N ALA A 47 -18.30 -7.96 2.97
CA ALA A 47 -16.85 -8.01 3.11
C ALA A 47 -16.41 -8.11 4.57
N PHE A 48 -17.06 -7.39 5.48
CA PHE A 48 -16.79 -7.51 6.91
C PHE A 48 -17.13 -8.89 7.44
N ARG A 49 -18.25 -9.51 7.02
CA ARG A 49 -18.57 -10.90 7.38
C ARG A 49 -17.48 -11.87 6.93
N VAL A 50 -17.01 -11.74 5.68
CA VAL A 50 -15.91 -12.56 5.16
C VAL A 50 -14.63 -12.36 5.99
N ARG A 51 -14.32 -11.12 6.39
CA ARG A 51 -13.17 -10.85 7.27
C ARG A 51 -13.30 -11.55 8.61
N GLU A 52 -14.47 -11.56 9.23
CA GLU A 52 -14.67 -12.25 10.52
C GLU A 52 -14.50 -13.77 10.38
N VAL A 53 -15.06 -14.38 9.32
CA VAL A 53 -14.86 -15.80 9.00
C VAL A 53 -13.37 -16.12 8.84
N ALA A 54 -12.65 -15.35 8.02
CA ALA A 54 -11.22 -15.58 7.79
C ALA A 54 -10.36 -15.34 9.05
N LYS A 55 -10.67 -14.30 9.84
CA LYS A 55 -9.97 -14.02 11.12
C LYS A 55 -10.17 -15.13 12.14
N SER A 56 -11.37 -15.73 12.21
CA SER A 56 -11.65 -16.87 13.09
C SER A 56 -10.75 -18.09 12.79
N ALA A 57 -10.23 -18.16 11.57
CA ALA A 57 -9.29 -19.18 11.12
C ALA A 57 -7.82 -18.75 11.20
N GLY A 58 -7.51 -17.63 11.85
CA GLY A 58 -6.14 -17.08 11.92
C GLY A 58 -5.68 -16.38 10.64
N GLY A 59 -6.57 -16.21 9.66
CA GLY A 59 -6.29 -15.48 8.42
C GLY A 59 -6.23 -13.97 8.64
N LYS A 60 -5.48 -13.28 7.77
CA LYS A 60 -5.52 -11.82 7.66
C LYS A 60 -6.34 -11.44 6.44
N VAL A 61 -7.11 -10.36 6.55
CA VAL A 61 -7.96 -9.88 5.44
C VAL A 61 -7.83 -8.38 5.34
N LYS A 62 -7.50 -7.91 4.15
CA LYS A 62 -7.68 -6.51 3.77
C LYS A 62 -8.96 -6.34 2.99
N ILE A 63 -9.61 -5.21 3.15
CA ILE A 63 -10.86 -4.87 2.47
C ILE A 63 -10.59 -3.60 1.67
N TYR A 64 -10.78 -3.68 0.35
CA TYR A 64 -10.56 -2.57 -0.58
C TYR A 64 -11.88 -2.20 -1.24
N GLU A 65 -12.34 -0.97 -1.07
CA GLU A 65 -13.52 -0.43 -1.73
C GLU A 65 -13.11 0.40 -2.95
N ALA A 66 -13.75 0.20 -4.10
CA ALA A 66 -13.53 1.03 -5.27
C ALA A 66 -14.03 2.46 -5.02
N VAL A 67 -13.18 3.46 -5.25
CA VAL A 67 -13.52 4.86 -5.07
C VAL A 67 -14.41 5.33 -6.24
N VAL A 68 -15.63 5.73 -5.90
CA VAL A 68 -16.65 6.29 -6.80
C VAL A 68 -17.12 7.67 -6.34
N ASP A 69 -17.70 8.42 -7.27
CA ASP A 69 -18.40 9.67 -6.96
C ASP A 69 -19.64 9.40 -6.10
N GLY A 70 -19.92 10.28 -5.13
CA GLY A 70 -20.96 10.08 -4.12
C GLY A 70 -20.67 8.99 -3.06
N GLY A 71 -19.42 8.53 -2.95
CA GLY A 71 -18.95 7.69 -1.85
C GLY A 71 -18.61 8.49 -0.58
N GLU A 72 -18.58 7.81 0.57
CA GLU A 72 -18.26 8.41 1.87
C GLU A 72 -16.88 7.96 2.36
N TYR A 73 -15.92 8.88 2.33
CA TYR A 73 -14.53 8.57 2.66
C TYR A 73 -14.07 9.43 3.84
N ARG A 74 -13.97 8.81 5.02
CA ARG A 74 -13.41 9.44 6.23
C ARG A 74 -12.27 8.61 6.78
N PHE A 75 -11.16 9.26 7.10
CA PHE A 75 -10.03 8.58 7.72
C PHE A 75 -9.29 9.43 8.74
N GLU A 76 -8.87 8.78 9.82
CA GLU A 76 -7.93 9.31 10.79
C GLU A 76 -6.98 8.22 11.29
N CYS A 77 -5.67 8.48 11.25
CA CYS A 77 -4.69 7.56 11.80
C CYS A 77 -4.91 7.37 13.31
N GLN A 78 -5.13 6.13 13.74
CA GLN A 78 -5.43 5.80 15.14
C GLN A 78 -4.19 5.43 15.97
N GLY A 79 -2.98 5.58 15.42
CA GLY A 79 -1.72 5.16 16.10
C GLY A 79 -1.60 3.64 16.32
N LYS A 80 -2.54 2.82 15.84
CA LYS A 80 -2.57 1.37 16.09
C LYS A 80 -1.52 0.56 15.30
N GLY A 81 -0.76 1.20 14.42
CA GLY A 81 0.24 0.55 13.57
C GLY A 81 -0.31 -0.51 12.61
N THR A 82 -1.62 -0.55 12.34
CA THR A 82 -2.22 -1.53 11.42
C THR A 82 -1.71 -1.32 10.00
N CYS A 83 -1.74 -0.09 9.49
CA CYS A 83 -1.16 0.24 8.18
C CYS A 83 0.36 0.00 8.14
N CYS A 84 1.06 0.27 9.25
CA CYS A 84 2.50 0.02 9.39
C CYS A 84 2.87 -1.47 9.36
N SER A 85 1.92 -2.38 9.57
CA SER A 85 2.15 -3.83 9.58
C SER A 85 1.87 -4.54 8.28
N GLU A 86 1.18 -3.85 7.38
CA GLU A 86 0.50 -4.50 6.28
C GLU A 86 0.94 -3.94 4.91
N ALA A 87 1.69 -2.85 4.86
CA ALA A 87 2.00 -2.16 3.62
C ALA A 87 3.38 -2.51 3.07
N TYR A 88 3.43 -2.67 1.74
CA TYR A 88 4.65 -2.48 0.97
C TYR A 88 4.89 -0.97 0.85
N ILE A 89 5.80 -0.42 1.67
CA ILE A 89 6.02 1.04 1.69
C ILE A 89 7.13 1.39 0.70
N LEU A 90 6.74 1.58 -0.56
CA LEU A 90 7.62 2.08 -1.63
C LEU A 90 8.12 3.48 -1.28
N VAL A 91 9.44 3.66 -1.38
CA VAL A 91 10.13 4.93 -1.21
C VAL A 91 10.67 5.37 -2.56
N LEU A 92 10.28 6.56 -3.01
CA LEU A 92 10.84 7.18 -4.21
C LEU A 92 12.09 8.02 -3.88
N PRO A 93 12.95 8.35 -4.86
CA PRO A 93 14.19 9.08 -4.60
C PRO A 93 14.03 10.41 -3.85
N ASP A 94 13.02 11.22 -4.20
CA ASP A 94 12.71 12.47 -3.51
C ASP A 94 12.27 12.23 -2.06
N GLU A 95 11.51 11.15 -1.83
CA GLU A 95 11.06 10.74 -0.51
C GLU A 95 12.23 10.22 0.35
N ALA A 96 13.18 9.49 -0.25
CA ALA A 96 14.37 9.01 0.44
C ALA A 96 15.23 10.17 0.94
N ASN A 97 15.46 11.19 0.12
CA ASN A 97 16.21 12.39 0.52
C ASN A 97 15.52 13.17 1.65
N MET A 98 14.21 13.40 1.54
CA MET A 98 13.47 14.09 2.61
C MET A 98 13.54 13.33 3.95
N ILE A 99 13.51 12.00 3.91
CA ILE A 99 13.57 11.17 5.11
C ILE A 99 14.99 11.15 5.68
N SER A 100 16.03 11.01 4.86
CA SER A 100 17.43 11.01 5.32
C SER A 100 17.80 12.35 5.96
N GLU A 101 17.43 13.46 5.34
CA GLU A 101 17.62 14.82 5.87
C GLU A 101 16.93 14.99 7.23
N TYR A 102 15.67 14.55 7.34
CA TYR A 102 14.92 14.63 8.58
C TYR A 102 15.52 13.78 9.71
N LEU A 103 16.12 12.63 9.36
CA LEU A 103 16.80 11.75 10.32
C LEU A 103 18.22 12.22 10.66
N GLY A 104 18.79 13.15 9.89
CA GLY A 104 20.16 13.62 10.07
C GLY A 104 21.22 12.58 9.68
N VAL A 105 20.91 11.71 8.71
CA VAL A 105 21.81 10.67 8.20
C VAL A 105 22.08 10.90 6.71
N SER A 106 23.16 10.33 6.17
CA SER A 106 23.41 10.38 4.73
C SER A 106 22.36 9.57 3.96
N ILE A 107 22.21 9.84 2.66
CA ILE A 107 21.32 9.04 1.81
C ILE A 107 21.78 7.58 1.76
N ASP A 108 23.10 7.33 1.76
CA ASP A 108 23.66 5.98 1.78
C ASP A 108 23.30 5.25 3.08
N ASP A 109 23.53 5.87 4.24
CA ASP A 109 23.16 5.29 5.53
C ASP A 109 21.65 5.05 5.61
N PHE A 110 20.83 5.97 5.05
CA PHE A 110 19.38 5.79 5.04
C PHE A 110 18.95 4.54 4.26
N LEU A 111 19.49 4.38 3.05
CA LEU A 111 19.18 3.26 2.18
C LEU A 111 19.65 1.94 2.80
N ASP A 112 20.86 1.93 3.37
CA ASP A 112 21.46 0.73 3.94
C ASP A 112 20.80 0.30 5.26
N GLU A 113 20.53 1.25 6.17
CA GLU A 113 20.00 0.94 7.50
C GLU A 113 18.49 0.71 7.49
N PHE A 114 17.71 1.52 6.76
CA PHE A 114 16.25 1.56 6.87
C PHE A 114 15.49 0.98 5.69
N CYS A 115 16.15 0.76 4.55
CA CYS A 115 15.50 0.31 3.33
C CYS A 115 15.99 -1.06 2.83
N GLU A 116 15.17 -1.71 2.03
CA GLU A 116 15.53 -2.96 1.33
C GLU A 116 15.11 -2.86 -0.14
N ILE A 117 15.88 -3.51 -1.01
CA ILE A 117 15.52 -3.66 -2.42
C ILE A 117 14.46 -4.75 -2.53
N ALA A 118 13.41 -4.46 -3.31
CA ALA A 118 12.39 -5.43 -3.65
C ALA A 118 12.03 -5.32 -5.13
N THR A 119 11.82 -6.49 -5.75
CA THR A 119 11.56 -6.66 -7.17
C THR A 119 10.15 -7.23 -7.33
N PRO A 120 9.09 -6.40 -7.17
CA PRO A 120 7.70 -6.86 -7.22
C PRO A 120 7.29 -7.38 -8.60
N HIS A 121 8.03 -7.01 -9.64
CA HIS A 121 7.89 -7.51 -11.01
C HIS A 121 9.28 -7.84 -11.53
N ASP A 122 9.44 -8.96 -12.24
CA ASP A 122 10.73 -9.59 -12.62
C ASP A 122 11.78 -8.66 -13.27
N SER A 123 11.41 -7.47 -13.72
CA SER A 123 12.28 -6.49 -14.36
C SER A 123 12.37 -5.12 -13.68
N LEU A 124 11.63 -4.88 -12.59
CA LEU A 124 11.56 -3.59 -11.92
C LEU A 124 11.92 -3.72 -10.43
N SER A 125 13.12 -3.26 -10.08
CA SER A 125 13.54 -3.16 -8.70
C SER A 125 13.18 -1.81 -8.11
N THR A 126 12.77 -1.84 -6.85
CA THR A 126 12.30 -0.68 -6.10
C THR A 126 12.89 -0.70 -4.70
N ILE A 127 12.90 0.46 -4.05
CA ILE A 127 13.30 0.59 -2.65
C ILE A 127 12.05 0.65 -1.79
N LYS A 128 12.00 -0.17 -0.74
CA LYS A 128 10.95 -0.10 0.27
C LYS A 128 11.54 0.04 1.66
N LEU A 129 10.74 0.54 2.61
CA LEU A 129 11.12 0.51 4.02
C LEU A 129 11.19 -0.93 4.55
N LYS A 130 12.22 -1.22 5.36
CA LYS A 130 12.37 -2.49 6.06
C LYS A 130 11.20 -2.74 7.01
N THR A 131 10.90 -4.03 7.17
CA THR A 131 9.94 -4.53 8.16
C THR A 131 10.70 -5.24 9.27
N ARG A 132 10.44 -4.87 10.52
CA ARG A 132 11.02 -5.53 11.70
C ARG A 132 10.48 -6.96 11.85
N PRO A 133 11.15 -7.84 12.62
CA PRO A 133 10.68 -9.22 12.86
C PRO A 133 9.26 -9.33 13.43
N ASN A 134 8.78 -8.30 14.15
CA ASN A 134 7.40 -8.24 14.65
C ASN A 134 6.37 -7.86 13.57
N GLY A 135 6.78 -7.76 12.31
CA GLY A 135 5.93 -7.42 11.18
C GLY A 135 5.48 -5.96 11.16
N LYS A 136 6.23 -5.02 11.78
CA LYS A 136 5.97 -3.58 11.75
C LYS A 136 7.05 -2.86 10.93
N CYS A 137 6.68 -1.77 10.27
CA CYS A 137 7.64 -0.85 9.65
C CYS A 137 8.75 -0.44 10.62
N ILE A 138 9.97 -0.27 10.10
CA ILE A 138 11.15 0.13 10.89
C ILE A 138 11.05 1.50 11.56
N PHE A 139 10.10 2.35 11.17
CA PHE A 139 9.87 3.64 11.83
C PHE A 139 8.65 3.65 12.78
N PHE A 140 8.00 2.51 13.00
CA PHE A 140 6.92 2.41 13.98
C PHE A 140 7.49 2.03 15.35
N GLU A 141 7.44 2.95 16.31
CA GLU A 141 8.03 2.82 17.65
C GLU A 141 7.13 3.54 18.67
N ASP A 142 6.93 2.95 19.84
CA ASP A 142 6.06 3.49 20.91
C ASP A 142 4.67 3.94 20.43
N ASP A 143 4.02 3.10 19.63
CA ASP A 143 2.72 3.36 18.99
C ASP A 143 2.66 4.62 18.12
N LYS A 144 3.82 5.07 17.63
CA LYS A 144 3.97 6.27 16.80
C LYS A 144 4.88 6.03 15.60
N CYS A 145 4.68 6.84 14.55
CA CYS A 145 5.59 6.88 13.41
C CYS A 145 6.67 7.93 13.68
N ARG A 146 7.93 7.54 13.74
CA ARG A 146 9.06 8.46 13.98
C ARG A 146 9.29 9.45 12.85
N ILE A 147 8.91 9.08 11.63
CA ILE A 147 9.01 9.92 10.43
C ILE A 147 7.66 10.54 10.06
N GLN A 148 6.74 10.72 11.02
CA GLN A 148 5.39 11.26 10.76
C GLN A 148 5.37 12.55 9.92
N PRO A 149 6.29 13.53 10.11
CA PRO A 149 6.33 14.76 9.31
C PRO A 149 6.75 14.56 7.84
N VAL A 150 7.55 13.52 7.56
CA VAL A 150 8.16 13.25 6.25
C VAL A 150 7.77 11.87 5.71
N LYS A 151 6.54 11.42 6.01
CA LYS A 151 6.07 10.11 5.56
C LYS A 151 6.15 9.98 4.04
N PRO A 152 6.61 8.82 3.52
CA PRO A 152 6.60 8.57 2.09
C PRO A 152 5.16 8.57 1.55
N GLY A 153 5.01 8.75 0.24
CA GLY A 153 3.74 8.88 -0.48
C GLY A 153 2.73 7.82 -0.09
N GLU A 154 3.16 6.55 0.00
CA GLU A 154 2.30 5.43 0.39
C GLU A 154 1.65 5.61 1.76
N CYS A 155 2.39 6.19 2.72
CA CYS A 155 1.94 6.41 4.09
C CYS A 155 1.19 7.74 4.27
N SER A 156 1.44 8.73 3.41
CA SER A 156 0.83 10.05 3.49
C SER A 156 -0.57 10.07 2.84
N ILE A 157 -0.79 9.29 1.78
CA ILE A 157 -2.11 9.18 1.13
C ILE A 157 -2.97 8.04 1.66
N TYR A 158 -2.44 7.15 2.52
CA TYR A 158 -3.24 6.09 3.14
C TYR A 158 -4.53 6.67 3.75
N PRO A 159 -5.71 6.09 3.46
CA PRO A 159 -5.95 4.72 2.97
C PRO A 159 -6.17 4.59 1.46
N ILE A 160 -5.73 5.57 0.67
CA ILE A 160 -5.88 5.59 -0.79
C ILE A 160 -4.79 4.72 -1.44
N ILE A 161 -5.18 3.76 -2.27
CA ILE A 161 -4.26 2.92 -3.06
C ILE A 161 -4.56 3.11 -4.55
N PRO A 162 -3.69 3.81 -5.29
CA PRO A 162 -3.79 3.93 -6.74
C PRO A 162 -3.46 2.58 -7.40
N HIS A 163 -4.24 2.21 -8.41
CA HIS A 163 -3.96 1.08 -9.28
C HIS A 163 -4.24 1.47 -10.73
N GLU A 164 -3.66 0.76 -11.70
CA GLU A 164 -4.01 0.98 -13.10
C GLU A 164 -5.52 0.79 -13.30
N GLY A 165 -6.18 1.84 -13.80
CA GLY A 165 -7.62 1.87 -14.09
C GLY A 165 -8.56 1.99 -12.88
N ALA A 166 -8.05 2.03 -11.64
CA ALA A 166 -8.89 2.09 -10.43
C ALA A 166 -8.21 2.80 -9.25
N ILE A 167 -9.00 3.37 -8.35
CA ILE A 167 -8.52 3.87 -7.06
C ILE A 167 -9.24 3.08 -5.97
N TRP A 168 -8.48 2.55 -5.02
CA TRP A 168 -9.01 1.75 -3.92
C TRP A 168 -8.92 2.50 -2.61
N TRP A 169 -9.93 2.33 -1.77
CA TRP A 169 -9.98 2.78 -0.39
C TRP A 169 -9.83 1.59 0.54
N VAL A 170 -8.79 1.56 1.35
CA VAL A 170 -8.53 0.46 2.29
C VAL A 170 -9.29 0.67 3.59
N HIS A 171 -10.07 -0.33 4.00
CA HIS A 171 -10.81 -0.28 5.27
C HIS A 171 -9.96 -0.75 6.44
N GLY A 172 -9.76 0.13 7.42
CA GLY A 172 -8.98 -0.12 8.64
C GLY A 172 -9.57 0.57 9.88
N PRO A 173 -8.89 0.52 11.05
CA PRO A 173 -9.41 1.07 12.31
C PRO A 173 -9.75 2.57 12.29
N GLY A 174 -9.18 3.31 11.33
CA GLY A 174 -9.42 4.74 11.10
C GLY A 174 -10.56 5.05 10.12
N SER A 175 -11.11 4.06 9.42
CA SER A 175 -12.22 4.26 8.49
C SER A 175 -13.44 4.82 9.20
N GLY A 176 -14.11 5.80 8.58
CA GLY A 176 -15.29 6.47 9.14
C GLY A 176 -14.98 7.57 10.16
N LYS A 177 -13.70 7.82 10.48
CA LYS A 177 -13.28 8.78 11.52
C LYS A 177 -12.56 9.99 10.94
N GLY A 178 -12.56 11.09 11.69
CA GLY A 178 -11.83 12.32 11.38
C GLY A 178 -12.13 12.93 10.01
N ARG A 179 -11.08 13.27 9.27
CA ARG A 179 -11.15 14.07 8.05
C ARG A 179 -11.99 13.36 6.98
N GLN A 180 -12.91 14.11 6.38
CA GLN A 180 -13.61 13.71 5.16
C GLN A 180 -12.79 14.05 3.93
N TYR A 181 -12.78 13.14 2.97
CA TYR A 181 -12.15 13.28 1.67
C TYR A 181 -13.24 13.25 0.60
N THR A 182 -13.20 14.22 -0.31
CA THR A 182 -14.05 14.23 -1.50
C THR A 182 -13.49 13.28 -2.56
N PHE A 183 -14.35 12.84 -3.47
CA PHE A 183 -13.95 12.05 -4.64
C PHE A 183 -12.81 12.72 -5.43
N TYR A 184 -12.89 14.03 -5.64
CA TYR A 184 -11.87 14.78 -6.38
C TYR A 184 -10.54 14.91 -5.65
N GLU A 185 -10.55 15.10 -4.32
CA GLU A 185 -9.32 15.08 -3.52
C GLU A 185 -8.64 13.72 -3.59
N ILE A 186 -9.39 12.63 -3.44
CA ILE A 186 -8.83 11.27 -3.55
C ILE A 186 -8.24 11.05 -4.93
N LYS A 187 -8.97 11.43 -5.98
CA LYS A 187 -8.50 11.30 -7.37
C LYS A 187 -7.23 12.12 -7.62
N LYS A 188 -7.13 13.32 -7.05
CA LYS A 188 -5.93 14.16 -7.13
C LYS A 188 -4.74 13.49 -6.44
N LEU A 189 -4.88 13.10 -5.17
CA LEU A 189 -3.82 12.45 -4.38
C LEU A 189 -3.35 11.14 -5.05
N ALA A 190 -4.29 10.33 -5.51
CA ALA A 190 -3.99 9.08 -6.20
C ALA A 190 -3.26 9.33 -7.53
N GLY A 191 -3.71 10.29 -8.32
CA GLY A 191 -3.11 10.65 -9.60
C GLY A 191 -1.70 11.23 -9.46
N GLU A 192 -1.46 12.04 -8.42
CA GLU A 192 -0.13 12.56 -8.10
C GLU A 192 0.83 11.42 -7.72
N ARG A 193 0.42 10.51 -6.83
CA ARG A 193 1.24 9.34 -6.47
C ARG A 193 1.49 8.42 -7.67
N TYR A 194 0.45 8.08 -8.42
CA TYR A 194 0.57 7.22 -9.60
C TYR A 194 1.57 7.79 -10.61
N ARG A 195 1.52 9.11 -10.86
CA ARG A 195 2.45 9.78 -11.77
C ARG A 195 3.89 9.67 -11.29
N LYS A 196 4.16 9.99 -10.02
CA LYS A 196 5.53 9.87 -9.46
C LYS A 196 6.08 8.44 -9.56
N VAL A 197 5.25 7.44 -9.26
CA VAL A 197 5.66 6.03 -9.39
C VAL A 197 5.90 5.66 -10.85
N LYS A 198 5.04 6.12 -11.77
CA LYS A 198 5.23 5.91 -13.21
C LYS A 198 6.51 6.57 -13.72
N ASP A 199 6.80 7.80 -13.30
CA ASP A 199 8.01 8.53 -13.68
C ASP A 199 9.27 7.77 -13.21
N TYR A 200 9.24 7.22 -11.99
CA TYR A 200 10.28 6.31 -11.50
C TYR A 200 10.44 5.07 -12.40
N CYS A 201 9.34 4.39 -12.72
CA CYS A 201 9.37 3.19 -13.57
C CYS A 201 9.90 3.48 -14.97
N ASP A 202 9.48 4.60 -15.58
CA ASP A 202 9.95 5.02 -16.90
C ASP A 202 11.45 5.33 -16.88
N ALA A 203 11.94 6.02 -15.83
CA ALA A 203 13.36 6.31 -15.65
C ALA A 203 14.19 5.04 -15.44
N TYR A 204 13.70 4.11 -14.62
CA TYR A 204 14.32 2.81 -14.41
C TYR A 204 14.40 2.02 -15.73
N ALA A 205 13.29 1.90 -16.45
CA ALA A 205 13.21 1.17 -17.71
C ALA A 205 14.14 1.75 -18.78
N LYS A 206 14.27 3.09 -18.83
CA LYS A 206 15.23 3.76 -19.71
C LYS A 206 16.67 3.32 -19.39
N LEU A 207 17.09 3.43 -18.13
CA LEU A 207 18.46 3.06 -17.73
C LEU A 207 18.73 1.56 -17.96
N LEU A 208 17.73 0.71 -17.74
CA LEU A 208 17.81 -0.72 -18.06
C LEU A 208 18.02 -0.94 -19.57
N SER A 209 17.31 -0.21 -20.43
CA SER A 209 17.47 -0.27 -21.89
C SER A 209 18.83 0.21 -22.39
N GLU A 210 19.52 1.03 -21.60
CA GLU A 210 20.91 1.46 -21.85
C GLU A 210 21.95 0.40 -21.43
N GLY A 211 21.51 -0.78 -20.96
CA GLY A 211 22.39 -1.90 -20.59
C GLY A 211 22.98 -1.79 -19.17
N ARG A 212 22.40 -0.95 -18.31
CA ARG A 212 22.81 -0.82 -16.89
C ARG A 212 22.32 -2.02 -16.09
N ASP A 213 23.13 -2.50 -15.16
CA ASP A 213 22.70 -3.45 -14.13
C ASP A 213 21.83 -2.75 -13.07
N GLN A 214 21.11 -3.55 -12.28
CA GLN A 214 20.18 -3.08 -11.26
C GLN A 214 20.83 -2.14 -10.24
N ASP A 215 22.00 -2.52 -9.71
CA ASP A 215 22.64 -1.77 -8.62
C ASP A 215 23.08 -0.40 -9.13
N SER A 216 23.64 -0.35 -10.34
CA SER A 216 23.97 0.90 -11.03
C SER A 216 22.75 1.80 -11.26
N ILE A 217 21.59 1.23 -11.62
CA ILE A 217 20.35 1.99 -11.82
C ILE A 217 19.89 2.61 -10.50
N LEU A 218 19.84 1.82 -9.42
CA LEU A 218 19.40 2.29 -8.11
C LEU A 218 20.32 3.38 -7.56
N ASP A 219 21.64 3.22 -7.71
CA ASP A 219 22.61 4.26 -7.38
C ASP A 219 22.35 5.54 -8.18
N ILE A 220 22.09 5.44 -9.49
CA ILE A 220 21.78 6.62 -10.32
C ILE A 220 20.49 7.30 -9.85
N LEU A 221 19.43 6.55 -9.57
CA LEU A 221 18.13 7.12 -9.23
C LEU A 221 18.11 7.73 -7.83
N PHE A 222 18.78 7.11 -6.86
CA PHE A 222 18.72 7.53 -5.46
C PHE A 222 19.90 8.42 -5.03
N LYS A 223 21.08 8.30 -5.64
CA LYS A 223 22.30 9.00 -5.17
C LYS A 223 22.70 10.21 -6.02
N LYS A 224 22.19 10.37 -7.25
CA LYS A 224 22.52 11.53 -8.10
C LYS A 224 21.68 12.79 -7.89
N ILE A 225 20.90 12.87 -6.82
CA ILE A 225 20.25 14.14 -6.44
C ILE A 225 21.23 15.08 -5.69
N GLU A 226 22.43 14.61 -5.36
CA GLU A 226 23.57 15.48 -5.05
C GLU A 226 24.26 15.97 -6.33
N LYS A 227 23.69 16.98 -6.98
CA LYS A 227 24.36 17.98 -7.83
C LYS A 227 23.31 18.80 -8.57
N ASN A 228 22.78 19.82 -7.92
CA ASN A 228 22.45 21.13 -8.50
C ASN A 228 22.30 22.16 -7.38
#